data_AF-A0A6J6MQF8-F1
#
_entry.id   AF-A0A6J6MQF8-F1
#
_cell.length_a   1.000
_cell.length_b   1.000
_cell.length_c   1.000
_cell.angle_alpha   90.00
_cell.angle_beta   90.00
_cell.angle_gamma   90.00
#
_symmetry.space_group_name_H-M   'P 1'
#
loop_
_entity.id
_entity.type
_entity.pdbx_description
1 polymer ?
#
loop_
_entity_poly.entity_id
_entity_poly.type
_entity_poly.pdbx_seq_one_letter_code
_entity_poly.pdbx_strand_id
1 'polypeptide(L)' 'MPAGRTIEIPVHTKHRVRNDSTAPVVFIEVQTGTYFGEDDIVRYEDDYGRAGS' A
#
# COMPACT_ATOMS: atom_id res chain seq x y z
N MET A 1 8.95 -1.07 -10.81
CA MET A 1 8.83 0.15 -11.63
C MET A 1 10.14 0.92 -11.60
N PRO A 2 10.53 1.63 -12.68
CA PRO A 2 11.69 2.53 -12.64
C PRO A 2 11.52 3.63 -11.59
N ALA A 3 12.63 4.13 -11.04
CA ALA A 3 12.62 5.26 -10.12
C ALA A 3 11.97 6.50 -10.75
N GLY A 4 11.22 7.27 -9.97
CA GLY A 4 10.51 8.47 -10.42
C GLY A 4 9.17 8.23 -11.13
N ARG A 5 8.73 6.98 -11.26
CA ARG A 5 7.37 6.67 -11.73
C ARG A 5 6.35 6.75 -10.58
N THR A 6 5.13 7.15 -10.94
CA THR A 6 3.97 7.20 -10.04
C THR A 6 2.85 6.33 -10.58
N ILE A 7 1.98 5.88 -9.68
CA ILE A 7 0.70 5.24 -9.98
C ILE A 7 -0.34 5.96 -9.13
N GLU A 8 -1.46 6.33 -9.73
CA GLU A 8 -2.62 6.83 -8.99
C GLU A 8 -3.55 5.66 -8.65
N ILE A 9 -3.98 5.61 -7.41
CA ILE A 9 -4.86 4.55 -6.91
C ILE A 9 -6.21 5.20 -6.59
N PRO A 10 -7.26 4.91 -7.38
CA PRO A 10 -8.59 5.45 -7.11
C PRO A 10 -9.14 4.96 -5.78
N VAL A 11 -10.05 5.74 -5.18
CA VAL A 11 -10.76 5.37 -3.95
C VAL A 11 -11.41 3.98 -4.11
N HIS A 12 -11.36 3.16 -3.05
CA HIS A 12 -11.87 1.79 -3.01
C HIS A 12 -11.17 0.78 -3.95
N THR A 13 -10.02 1.11 -4.53
CA THR A 13 -9.27 0.17 -5.37
C THR A 13 -8.44 -0.79 -4.51
N LYS A 14 -8.67 -2.11 -4.64
CA LYS A 14 -7.77 -3.12 -4.08
C LYS A 14 -6.41 -3.05 -4.77
N HIS A 15 -5.34 -2.89 -4.00
CA HIS A 15 -3.98 -2.81 -4.50
C HIS A 15 -3.00 -3.51 -3.54
N ARG A 16 -1.83 -3.93 -4.07
CA ARG A 16 -0.76 -4.59 -3.31
C ARG A 16 0.59 -4.21 -3.92
N VAL A 17 1.56 -3.90 -3.07
CA VAL A 17 2.95 -3.71 -3.48
C VAL A 17 3.77 -4.92 -3.03
N ARG A 18 4.61 -5.44 -3.93
CA ARG A 18 5.55 -6.53 -3.66
C ARG A 18 6.91 -6.14 -4.22
N ASN A 19 7.96 -6.44 -3.46
CA ASN A 19 9.32 -6.37 -3.96
C ASN A 19 9.74 -7.76 -4.47
N ASP A 20 9.84 -7.91 -5.79
CA ASP A 20 10.30 -9.15 -6.43
C ASP A 20 11.82 -9.21 -6.62
N SER A 21 12.55 -8.22 -6.12
CA SER A 21 14.01 -8.16 -6.14
C SER A 21 14.62 -8.47 -4.77
N THR A 22 15.91 -8.74 -4.76
CA THR A 22 16.69 -8.90 -3.52
C THR A 22 17.20 -7.57 -2.96
N ALA A 23 17.10 -6.49 -3.73
CA ALA A 23 17.50 -5.16 -3.30
C ALA A 23 16.38 -4.47 -2.50
N PRO A 24 16.71 -3.59 -1.54
CA PRO A 24 15.70 -2.79 -0.86
C PRO A 24 14.91 -1.92 -1.83
N VAL A 25 13.59 -1.89 -1.66
CA VAL A 25 12.70 -0.97 -2.37
C VAL A 25 12.28 0.15 -1.43
N VAL A 26 12.45 1.39 -1.89
CA VAL A 26 11.96 2.59 -1.21
C VAL A 26 10.87 3.20 -2.08
N PHE A 27 9.72 3.48 -1.50
CA PHE A 27 8.62 4.19 -2.15
C PHE A 27 8.01 5.19 -1.19
N ILE A 28 7.25 6.14 -1.74
CA ILE A 28 6.50 7.13 -0.99
C ILE A 28 5.03 6.88 -1.31
N GLU A 29 4.22 6.79 -0.26
CA GLU A 29 2.76 6.79 -0.36
C GLU A 29 2.26 8.19 0.01
N VAL A 30 1.40 8.75 -0.84
CA VAL A 30 0.79 10.06 -0.61
C VAL A 30 -0.72 9.86 -0.56
N GLN A 31 -1.31 10.11 0.61
CA GLN A 31 -2.76 10.13 0.77
C GLN A 31 -3.28 11.54 0.48
N THR A 32 -4.32 11.63 -0.33
CA THR A 32 -4.97 12.90 -0.71
C THR A 32 -6.44 12.84 -0.33
N GLY A 33 -6.98 13.91 0.25
CA GLY A 33 -8.38 13.98 0.65
C GLY A 33 -8.55 14.66 2.00
N THR A 34 -9.71 14.50 2.61
CA THR A 34 -10.04 15.06 3.93
C THR A 34 -10.09 14.01 5.03
N TYR A 35 -9.97 12.72 4.68
CA TYR A 35 -10.04 11.60 5.60
C TYR A 35 -8.71 10.84 5.62
N PHE A 36 -8.16 10.65 6.81
CA PHE A 36 -6.87 10.00 7.06
C PHE A 36 -6.95 9.06 8.28
N GLY A 37 -8.15 8.59 8.62
CA GLY A 37 -8.33 7.56 9.65
C GLY A 37 -7.83 6.20 9.14
N GLU A 38 -7.43 5.30 10.04
CA GLU A 38 -6.92 3.96 9.69
C GLU A 38 -8.01 2.86 9.71
N ASP A 39 -9.24 3.22 10.10
CA ASP A 39 -10.41 2.35 10.15
C ASP A 39 -10.99 2.03 8.76
N ASP A 40 -10.55 2.74 7.72
CA ASP A 40 -10.89 2.47 6.32
C ASP A 40 -9.99 1.41 5.65
N ILE A 41 -8.99 0.89 6.38
CA ILE A 41 -8.04 -0.11 5.87
C ILE A 41 -8.67 -1.51 5.91
N VAL A 42 -9.14 -1.96 4.75
CA VAL A 42 -9.60 -3.35 4.56
C VAL A 42 -8.41 -4.24 4.19
N ARG A 43 -8.06 -5.17 5.09
CA ARG A 43 -7.02 -6.19 4.85
C ARG A 43 -7.66 -7.41 4.20
N TYR A 44 -7.32 -7.69 2.95
CA TYR A 44 -7.83 -8.85 2.21
C TYR A 44 -6.97 -10.11 2.41
N GLU A 45 -5.67 -9.92 2.62
CA GLU A 45 -4.67 -10.98 2.82
C GLU A 45 -3.71 -10.48 3.89
N ASP A 46 -3.26 -11.38 4.76
CA ASP A 46 -2.31 -11.07 5.83
C ASP A 46 -1.24 -12.15 5.93
N ASP A 47 -0.28 -12.06 5.01
CA ASP A 47 0.89 -12.95 4.99
C ASP A 47 1.84 -12.71 6.19
N TYR A 48 1.57 -11.69 7.02
CA TYR A 48 2.43 -11.26 8.12
C TYR A 48 1.79 -11.44 9.51
N GLY A 49 0.57 -11.99 9.60
CA GLY A 49 -0.10 -12.29 10.88
C GLY A 49 -0.33 -11.08 11.78
N ARG A 50 -0.64 -9.92 11.20
CA ARG A 50 -0.92 -8.66 11.92
C ARG A 50 -2.35 -8.60 12.50
N ALA A 51 -3.28 -9.38 11.96
CA ALA A 51 -4.60 -9.54 12.50
C ALA A 51 -4.58 -10.47 13.72
N GLY A 52 -4.33 -9.88 14.90
CA GLY A 52 -4.83 -10.29 16.23
C GLY A 52 -4.72 -11.75 16.68
N SER A 53 -3.89 -11.96 17.71
CA SER A 53 -4.34 -12.64 18.93
C SER A 53 -5.48 -11.88 19.62
#